data_AF-A0A8B6D7G5-F1
#
_entry.id   AF-A0A8B6D7G5-F1
#
_cell.length_a   1.000
_cell.length_b   1.000
_cell.length_c   1.000
_cell.angle_alpha   90.00
_cell.angle_beta   90.00
_cell.angle_gamma   90.00
#
_symmetry.space_group_name_H-M   'P 1'
#
loop_
_entity.id
_entity.type
_entity.pdbx_description
1 polymer ?
#
loop_
_entity_poly.entity_id
_entity_poly.type
_entity_poly.pdbx_seq_one_letter_code
_entity_poly.pdbx_strand_id
1 'polypeptide(L)'
;MISLNVPGYKWIGHNRKNVHCKARRGSGGVGAFIRLNLYDSFYVVIQDRSVEGIMWICFKGKHSDFNFSVAICYLPPTDSSRPSDQEKFLNDLLQQVYSNQTKGYTIICGDFNARCGSNTDYIEGVDDIKPRTTIDTTENYNGDLFCEFLSDTNFAMLNGRIGINDFTYISPQGRSVVDYICVPYEQLESVLDFKIMRMSDVINTLNYNPESIPDHSLLSYDIKYPVNVDEMSNHYANEVKIKRNARKIPDDFLISDEVRHKVLDAIEKIEHSVYLDQNVQNAYDEFHKLIINEMETKLPLLQQKHLNKRSKSFYKPYWNQTLQTQWNLSSKEMVEI
;
A
#
# COMPACT_ATOMS: atom_id res chain seq x y z
N MET A 1 11.91 24.04 5.94
CA MET A 1 10.99 22.99 5.49
C MET A 1 9.74 23.73 5.01
N ILE A 2 9.35 23.60 3.73
CA ILE A 2 8.13 24.25 3.23
C ILE A 2 6.96 23.49 3.86
N SER A 3 6.22 24.12 4.76
CA SER A 3 4.94 23.60 5.25
C SER A 3 3.85 24.20 4.39
N LEU A 4 3.33 23.41 3.45
CA LEU A 4 2.12 23.78 2.73
C LEU A 4 0.93 23.56 3.67
N ASN A 5 0.05 24.56 3.76
CA ASN A 5 -1.14 24.49 4.61
C ASN A 5 -2.39 24.47 3.72
N VAL A 6 -3.08 23.34 3.72
CA VAL A 6 -4.39 23.18 3.06
C VAL A 6 -5.40 22.83 4.15
N PRO A 7 -6.45 23.66 4.36
CA PRO A 7 -7.43 23.41 5.41
C PRO A 7 -8.03 22.00 5.33
N GLY A 8 -8.03 21.28 6.45
CA GLY A 8 -8.56 19.91 6.50
C GLY A 8 -7.58 18.83 6.03
N TYR A 9 -6.34 19.17 5.69
CA TYR A 9 -5.30 18.22 5.27
C TYR A 9 -4.01 18.38 6.07
N LYS A 10 -3.27 17.28 6.19
CA LYS A 10 -1.91 17.24 6.72
C LYS A 10 -0.93 16.94 5.60
N TRP A 11 0.08 17.79 5.47
CA TRP A 11 1.19 17.63 4.54
C TRP A 11 2.22 16.62 5.05
N ILE A 12 2.64 15.71 4.17
CA ILE A 12 3.80 14.83 4.35
C ILE A 12 4.66 14.96 3.09
N GLY A 13 5.94 15.30 3.24
CA GLY A 13 6.84 15.49 2.10
C GLY A 13 8.18 14.80 2.26
N HIS A 14 8.75 14.40 1.13
CA HIS A 14 10.11 13.94 0.98
C HIS A 14 10.83 14.81 -0.05
N ASN A 15 11.47 15.87 0.44
CA ASN A 15 12.25 16.77 -0.39
C ASN A 15 13.58 16.13 -0.78
N ARG A 16 14.04 16.46 -1.99
CA ARG A 16 15.40 16.17 -2.44
C ARG A 16 16.44 16.74 -1.48
N LYS A 17 17.48 15.95 -1.17
CA LYS A 17 18.58 16.37 -0.28
C LYS A 17 19.65 17.15 -1.04
N ASN A 18 19.98 16.70 -2.25
CA ASN A 18 21.08 17.25 -3.05
C ASN A 18 20.53 18.14 -4.16
N VAL A 19 20.63 19.45 -4.00
CA VAL A 19 20.28 20.42 -5.04
C VAL A 19 21.57 20.83 -5.76
N HIS A 20 21.59 20.74 -7.09
CA HIS A 20 22.75 21.15 -7.88
C HIS A 20 23.05 22.64 -7.62
N CYS A 21 24.33 23.01 -7.46
CA CYS A 21 24.73 24.37 -7.06
C CYS A 21 24.28 25.46 -8.06
N LYS A 22 24.05 25.10 -9.32
CA LYS A 22 23.52 26.00 -10.37
C LYS A 22 21.99 25.99 -10.49
N ALA A 23 21.27 25.18 -9.72
CA ALA A 23 19.81 25.11 -9.81
C ALA A 23 19.19 26.38 -9.19
N ARG A 24 18.47 27.15 -10.03
CA ARG A 24 17.80 28.39 -9.60
C ARG A 24 16.59 28.16 -8.68
N ARG A 25 16.04 26.95 -8.67
CA ARG A 25 14.90 26.52 -7.85
C ARG A 25 15.18 25.12 -7.29
N GLY A 26 14.58 24.80 -6.14
CA GLY A 26 14.52 23.42 -5.68
C GLY A 26 13.80 22.57 -6.74
N SER A 27 14.33 21.39 -7.04
CA SER A 27 13.78 20.50 -8.06
C SER A 27 13.61 19.08 -7.52
N GLY A 28 12.50 18.44 -7.89
CA GLY A 28 12.11 17.11 -7.43
C GLY A 28 11.56 17.08 -6.00
N GLY A 29 11.46 15.86 -5.49
CA GLY A 29 10.75 15.56 -4.24
C GLY A 29 9.31 15.14 -4.49
N VAL A 30 8.77 14.40 -3.55
CA VAL A 30 7.39 13.89 -3.57
C VAL A 30 6.68 14.29 -2.29
N GLY A 31 5.36 14.32 -2.32
CA GLY A 31 4.58 14.65 -1.13
C GLY A 31 3.12 14.26 -1.25
N ALA A 32 2.43 14.31 -0.12
CA ALA A 32 1.04 13.94 0.03
C ALA A 32 0.31 14.94 0.94
N PHE A 33 -0.93 15.23 0.58
CA PHE A 33 -1.91 15.82 1.49
C PHE A 33 -2.88 14.75 1.93
N ILE A 34 -2.95 14.50 3.22
CA ILE A 34 -3.82 13.47 3.81
C ILE A 34 -4.93 14.18 4.57
N ARG A 35 -6.19 13.89 4.21
CA ARG A 35 -7.36 14.46 4.87
C ARG A 35 -7.33 14.11 6.36
N LEU A 36 -7.61 15.09 7.23
CA LEU A 36 -7.44 14.94 8.67
C LEU A 36 -8.33 13.84 9.26
N ASN A 37 -9.54 13.64 8.74
CA ASN A 37 -10.45 12.59 9.20
C ASN A 37 -9.91 11.16 8.95
N LEU A 38 -9.01 10.96 7.97
CA LEU A 38 -8.36 9.66 7.81
C LEU A 38 -7.48 9.29 9.01
N TYR A 39 -6.98 10.28 9.75
CA TYR A 39 -6.24 10.02 10.98
C TYR A 39 -7.14 9.53 12.10
N ASP A 40 -8.47 9.68 12.01
CA ASP A 40 -9.39 9.14 13.01
C ASP A 40 -9.52 7.62 12.85
N SER A 41 -9.52 7.14 11.60
CA SER A 41 -9.66 5.71 11.25
C SER A 41 -8.33 4.96 11.11
N PHE A 42 -7.23 5.66 10.79
CA PHE A 42 -5.93 5.06 10.48
C PHE A 42 -4.77 5.61 11.33
N TYR A 43 -3.83 4.73 11.67
CA TYR A 43 -2.47 5.14 11.98
C TYR A 43 -1.71 5.35 10.68
N VAL A 44 -1.43 6.62 10.37
CA VAL A 44 -0.68 7.00 9.16
C VAL A 44 0.81 7.14 9.51
N VAL A 45 1.65 6.35 8.84
CA VAL A 45 3.09 6.28 9.11
C VAL A 45 3.87 6.39 7.80
N ILE A 46 4.92 7.22 7.79
CA ILE A 46 5.92 7.19 6.72
C ILE A 46 6.71 5.91 6.88
N GLN A 47 6.57 4.99 5.93
CA GLN A 47 7.17 3.67 5.99
C GLN A 47 8.58 3.67 5.41
N ASP A 48 8.78 4.33 4.27
CA ASP A 48 10.07 4.43 3.60
C ASP A 48 10.19 5.77 2.85
N ARG A 49 11.40 6.30 2.84
CA ARG A 49 11.87 7.49 2.11
C ARG A 49 13.40 7.47 1.95
N SER A 50 13.94 6.25 1.87
CA SER A 50 15.38 5.99 1.76
C SER A 50 15.90 6.29 0.36
N VAL A 51 15.05 6.08 -0.65
CA VAL A 51 15.31 6.32 -2.06
C VAL A 51 14.76 7.68 -2.47
N GLU A 52 15.59 8.48 -3.12
CA GLU A 52 15.15 9.78 -3.65
C GLU A 52 14.09 9.56 -4.74
N GLY A 53 12.97 10.29 -4.65
CA GLY A 53 11.86 10.15 -5.60
C GLY A 53 10.86 9.06 -5.23
N ILE A 54 11.07 8.29 -4.15
CA ILE A 54 10.08 7.33 -3.65
C ILE A 54 9.71 7.67 -2.20
N MET A 55 8.42 7.75 -1.91
CA MET A 55 7.92 7.86 -0.54
C MET A 55 6.76 6.92 -0.31
N TRP A 56 6.93 6.05 0.68
CA TRP A 56 5.89 5.12 1.13
C TRP A 56 5.16 5.66 2.34
N ILE A 57 3.83 5.69 2.26
CA ILE A 57 2.95 6.00 3.39
C ILE A 57 2.06 4.79 3.64
N CYS A 58 2.13 4.26 4.86
CA CYS A 58 1.31 3.15 5.31
C CYS A 58 0.16 3.68 6.18
N PHE A 59 -1.04 3.19 5.90
CA PHE A 59 -2.28 3.46 6.62
C PHE A 59 -2.71 2.17 7.30
N LYS A 60 -2.56 2.12 8.63
CA LYS A 60 -2.93 0.95 9.42
C LYS A 60 -4.27 1.16 10.10
N GLY A 61 -5.23 0.27 9.87
CA GLY A 61 -6.55 0.36 10.50
C GLY A 61 -6.43 0.45 12.03
N LYS A 62 -7.08 1.45 12.63
CA LYS A 62 -7.17 1.54 14.10
C LYS A 62 -8.22 0.60 14.66
N HIS A 63 -9.27 0.40 13.87
CA HIS A 63 -10.48 -0.28 14.29
C HIS A 63 -10.81 -1.50 13.43
N SER A 64 -10.12 -1.70 12.30
CA SER A 64 -10.20 -2.84 11.39
C SER A 64 -8.79 -3.41 11.12
N ASP A 65 -8.73 -4.62 10.55
CA ASP A 65 -7.47 -5.22 10.07
C ASP A 65 -7.09 -4.72 8.66
N PHE A 66 -7.90 -3.84 8.08
CA PHE A 66 -7.61 -3.26 6.78
C PHE A 66 -6.42 -2.32 6.88
N ASN A 67 -5.40 -2.62 6.08
CA ASN A 67 -4.21 -1.81 5.92
C ASN A 67 -3.99 -1.56 4.44
N PHE A 68 -3.49 -0.37 4.12
CA PHE A 68 -3.03 -0.09 2.77
C PHE A 68 -1.78 0.78 2.80
N SER A 69 -1.01 0.71 1.72
CA SER A 69 0.20 1.49 1.54
C SER A 69 0.17 2.17 0.17
N VAL A 70 0.66 3.40 0.14
CA VAL A 70 0.79 4.18 -1.09
C VAL A 70 2.26 4.51 -1.30
N ALA A 71 2.82 4.08 -2.43
CA ALA A 71 4.12 4.48 -2.93
C ALA A 71 3.92 5.66 -3.88
N ILE A 72 4.47 6.81 -3.50
CA ILE A 72 4.43 8.04 -4.30
C ILE A 72 5.79 8.20 -4.97
N CYS A 73 5.78 8.14 -6.29
CA CYS A 73 6.97 8.01 -7.12
C CYS A 73 7.18 9.25 -8.01
N TYR A 74 8.44 9.59 -8.23
CA TYR A 74 8.88 10.53 -9.24
C TYR A 74 10.19 10.02 -9.84
N LEU A 75 10.11 9.44 -11.04
CA LEU A 75 11.27 9.02 -11.83
C LEU A 75 11.61 10.13 -12.83
N PRO A 76 12.80 10.76 -12.77
CA PRO A 76 13.18 11.80 -13.72
C PRO A 76 13.25 11.29 -15.17
N PRO A 77 13.03 12.17 -16.17
CA PRO A 77 13.20 11.79 -17.58
C PRO A 77 14.67 11.48 -17.90
N THR A 78 14.89 10.62 -18.90
CA THR A 78 16.22 10.10 -19.30
C THR A 78 17.20 11.21 -19.67
N ASP A 79 16.72 12.26 -20.36
CA ASP A 79 17.54 13.41 -20.78
C ASP A 79 17.65 14.51 -19.72
N SER A 80 17.20 14.25 -18.49
CA SER A 80 17.28 15.24 -17.44
C SER A 80 18.75 15.51 -17.08
N SER A 81 19.05 16.75 -16.69
CA SER A 81 20.36 17.10 -16.09
C SER A 81 20.63 16.41 -14.74
N ARG A 82 19.77 15.49 -14.31
CA ARG A 82 19.88 14.73 -13.08
C ARG A 82 20.50 13.38 -13.42
N PRO A 83 21.61 12.98 -12.77
CA PRO A 83 22.04 11.59 -12.80
C PRO A 83 20.95 10.75 -12.12
N SER A 84 20.17 10.03 -12.90
CA SER A 84 19.22 9.03 -12.42
C SER A 84 19.55 7.72 -13.10
N ASP A 85 19.73 6.70 -12.29
CA ASP A 85 19.83 5.32 -12.74
C ASP A 85 18.41 4.73 -12.68
N GLN A 86 17.76 4.65 -13.84
CA GLN A 86 16.36 4.25 -13.95
C GLN A 86 16.17 2.79 -13.53
N GLU A 87 17.09 1.92 -13.94
CA GLU A 87 17.10 0.51 -13.52
C GLU A 87 17.25 0.39 -12.01
N LYS A 88 18.19 1.13 -11.42
CA LYS A 88 18.35 1.14 -9.95
C LYS A 88 17.09 1.65 -9.25
N PHE A 89 16.43 2.70 -9.76
CA PHE A 89 15.20 3.22 -9.17
C PHE A 89 14.09 2.16 -9.15
N LEU A 90 13.87 1.48 -10.27
CA LEU A 90 12.85 0.44 -10.38
C LEU A 90 13.22 -0.82 -9.59
N ASN A 91 14.50 -1.18 -9.53
CA ASN A 91 14.99 -2.27 -8.67
C ASN A 91 14.79 -1.95 -7.17
N ASP A 92 15.09 -0.72 -6.74
CA ASP A 92 14.84 -0.30 -5.36
C ASP A 92 13.33 -0.34 -5.05
N LEU A 93 12.49 0.11 -5.99
CA LEU A 93 11.03 0.04 -5.86
C LEU A 93 10.53 -1.41 -5.80
N LEU A 94 11.08 -2.31 -6.62
CA LEU A 94 10.78 -3.75 -6.64
C LEU A 94 11.00 -4.39 -5.27
N GLN A 95 12.17 -4.15 -4.66
CA GLN A 95 12.47 -4.65 -3.32
C GLN A 95 11.52 -4.10 -2.26
N GLN A 96 11.11 -2.83 -2.41
CA GLN A 96 10.13 -2.21 -1.52
C GLN A 96 8.72 -2.79 -1.72
N VAL A 97 8.31 -3.08 -2.95
CA VAL A 97 7.01 -3.73 -3.24
C VAL A 97 6.97 -5.12 -2.59
N TYR A 98 7.98 -5.96 -2.80
CA TYR A 98 8.03 -7.29 -2.17
C TYR A 98 8.03 -7.24 -0.65
N SER A 99 8.63 -6.19 -0.07
CA SER A 99 8.60 -5.97 1.38
C SER A 99 7.22 -5.55 1.90
N ASN A 100 6.28 -5.14 1.04
CA ASN A 100 5.01 -4.50 1.44
C ASN A 100 3.75 -5.17 0.91
N GLN A 101 3.83 -5.93 -0.17
CA GLN A 101 2.66 -6.58 -0.80
C GLN A 101 1.87 -7.48 0.16
N THR A 102 2.54 -8.10 1.15
CA THR A 102 1.88 -8.98 2.14
C THR A 102 1.24 -8.23 3.31
N LYS A 103 1.39 -6.90 3.38
CA LYS A 103 0.94 -6.08 4.53
C LYS A 103 -0.43 -5.44 4.33
N GLY A 104 -1.09 -5.71 3.20
CA GLY A 104 -2.39 -5.17 2.82
C GLY A 104 -2.39 -4.60 1.41
N TYR A 105 -3.37 -3.75 1.11
CA TYR A 105 -3.52 -3.15 -0.21
C TYR A 105 -2.31 -2.28 -0.54
N THR A 106 -1.83 -2.36 -1.78
CA THR A 106 -0.65 -1.59 -2.19
C THR A 106 -0.99 -0.81 -3.45
N ILE A 107 -0.75 0.50 -3.41
CA ILE A 107 -0.94 1.38 -4.55
C ILE A 107 0.41 2.01 -4.88
N ILE A 108 0.74 2.05 -6.17
CA ILE A 108 1.86 2.81 -6.69
C ILE A 108 1.29 3.94 -7.54
N CYS A 109 1.74 5.17 -7.32
CA CYS A 109 1.32 6.29 -8.14
C CYS A 109 2.42 7.34 -8.31
N GLY A 110 2.36 8.06 -9.42
CA GLY A 110 3.23 9.21 -9.66
C GLY A 110 3.67 9.34 -11.12
N ASP A 111 4.62 10.25 -11.33
CA ASP A 111 5.23 10.53 -12.63
C ASP A 111 6.45 9.63 -12.83
N PHE A 112 6.34 8.70 -13.78
CA PHE A 112 7.43 7.80 -14.12
C PHE A 112 8.27 8.29 -15.31
N ASN A 113 7.85 9.38 -15.98
CA ASN A 113 8.42 9.78 -17.27
C ASN A 113 8.53 8.60 -18.26
N ALA A 114 7.65 7.61 -18.12
CA ALA A 114 7.62 6.37 -18.84
C ALA A 114 6.50 6.45 -19.87
N ARG A 115 6.82 6.39 -21.15
CA ARG A 115 5.82 6.32 -22.21
C ARG A 115 5.75 4.87 -22.62
N CYS A 116 4.68 4.19 -22.22
CA CYS A 116 4.59 2.73 -22.32
C CYS A 116 3.98 2.24 -23.65
N GLY A 117 3.49 3.15 -24.50
CA GLY A 117 2.84 2.79 -25.76
C GLY A 117 1.86 1.63 -25.65
N SER A 118 2.08 0.66 -26.54
CA SER A 118 1.28 -0.57 -26.62
C SER A 118 1.89 -1.73 -25.82
N ASN A 119 3.02 -1.52 -25.14
CA ASN A 119 3.62 -2.54 -24.29
C ASN A 119 2.63 -3.01 -23.22
N THR A 120 2.58 -4.33 -23.02
CA THR A 120 1.79 -4.93 -21.95
C THR A 120 2.49 -4.73 -20.61
N ASP A 121 1.69 -4.53 -19.59
CA ASP A 121 2.07 -4.49 -18.17
C ASP A 121 1.72 -5.82 -17.49
N TYR A 122 1.69 -6.91 -18.26
CA TYR A 122 1.33 -8.27 -17.86
C TYR A 122 1.80 -9.31 -18.87
N ILE A 123 1.77 -10.58 -18.45
CA ILE A 123 2.19 -11.71 -19.27
C ILE A 123 0.99 -12.24 -20.07
N GLU A 124 0.98 -11.98 -21.38
CA GLU A 124 -0.08 -12.45 -22.27
C GLU A 124 -0.23 -13.98 -22.24
N GLY A 125 -1.48 -14.44 -22.12
CA GLY A 125 -1.81 -15.87 -22.07
C GLY A 125 -1.57 -16.53 -20.71
N VAL A 126 -0.99 -15.82 -19.74
CA VAL A 126 -0.86 -16.25 -18.34
C VAL A 126 -1.82 -15.46 -17.46
N ASP A 127 -1.78 -14.13 -17.56
CA ASP A 127 -2.62 -13.25 -16.76
C ASP A 127 -3.96 -12.99 -17.45
N ASP A 128 -5.07 -13.26 -16.76
CA ASP A 128 -6.42 -12.94 -17.23
C ASP A 128 -6.80 -11.50 -16.85
N ILE A 129 -6.20 -10.54 -17.54
CA ILE A 129 -6.47 -9.12 -17.30
C ILE A 129 -6.83 -8.38 -18.59
N LYS A 130 -7.80 -7.48 -18.48
CA LYS A 130 -8.27 -6.71 -19.63
C LYS A 130 -7.15 -5.83 -20.21
N PRO A 131 -6.90 -5.84 -21.53
CA PRO A 131 -5.94 -4.96 -22.17
C PRO A 131 -6.26 -3.47 -21.96
N ARG A 132 -5.21 -2.63 -21.98
CA ARG A 132 -5.34 -1.18 -21.93
C ARG A 132 -5.83 -0.62 -23.27
N THR A 133 -6.65 0.42 -23.21
CA THR A 133 -6.93 1.30 -24.36
C THR A 133 -5.84 2.36 -24.46
N THR A 134 -4.91 2.17 -25.38
CA THR A 134 -3.75 3.05 -25.56
C THR A 134 -4.09 4.30 -26.38
N ILE A 135 -3.78 5.48 -25.82
CA ILE A 135 -3.94 6.78 -26.50
C ILE A 135 -2.59 7.46 -26.83
N ASP A 136 -1.55 7.17 -26.05
CA ASP A 136 -0.17 7.54 -26.35
C ASP A 136 0.53 6.28 -26.83
N THR A 137 0.75 6.16 -28.13
CA THR A 137 1.37 4.99 -28.77
C THR A 137 2.89 5.08 -28.84
N THR A 138 3.49 6.10 -28.21
CA THR A 138 4.95 6.25 -28.21
C THR A 138 5.55 5.45 -27.05
N GLU A 139 6.68 4.82 -27.32
CA GLU A 139 7.46 4.06 -26.34
C GLU A 139 8.78 4.77 -26.07
N ASN A 140 9.26 4.68 -24.83
CA ASN A 140 10.61 5.07 -24.47
C ASN A 140 11.23 4.05 -23.52
N TYR A 141 12.55 4.16 -23.32
CA TYR A 141 13.31 3.24 -22.46
C TYR A 141 12.74 3.13 -21.02
N ASN A 142 12.27 4.23 -20.44
CA ASN A 142 11.60 4.19 -19.14
C ASN A 142 10.28 3.40 -19.18
N GLY A 143 9.55 3.47 -20.30
CA GLY A 143 8.33 2.69 -20.56
C GLY A 143 8.61 1.19 -20.60
N ASP A 144 9.67 0.77 -21.30
CA ASP A 144 10.07 -0.63 -21.37
C ASP A 144 10.39 -1.19 -19.98
N LEU A 145 11.26 -0.50 -19.23
CA LEU A 145 11.62 -0.91 -17.87
C LEU A 145 10.43 -0.90 -16.91
N PHE A 146 9.52 0.07 -17.07
CA PHE A 146 8.35 0.18 -16.19
C PHE A 146 7.34 -0.95 -16.45
N CYS A 147 7.11 -1.32 -17.71
CA CYS A 147 6.28 -2.48 -18.07
C CYS A 147 6.86 -3.81 -17.56
N GLU A 148 8.19 -3.99 -17.62
CA GLU A 148 8.88 -5.14 -17.05
C GLU A 148 8.69 -5.19 -15.52
N PHE A 149 8.96 -4.09 -14.82
CA PHE A 149 8.74 -3.96 -13.37
C PHE A 149 7.29 -4.30 -12.97
N LEU A 150 6.31 -3.83 -13.72
CA LEU A 150 4.89 -4.09 -13.44
C LEU A 150 4.55 -5.57 -13.61
N SER A 151 5.09 -6.20 -14.65
CA SER A 151 4.94 -7.64 -14.90
C SER A 151 5.57 -8.46 -13.76
N ASP A 152 6.78 -8.10 -13.32
CA ASP A 152 7.52 -8.77 -12.23
C ASP A 152 6.85 -8.62 -10.85
N THR A 153 6.03 -7.59 -10.67
CA THR A 153 5.33 -7.29 -9.41
C THR A 153 3.85 -7.70 -9.42
N ASN A 154 3.33 -8.17 -10.54
CA ASN A 154 1.90 -8.40 -10.76
C ASN A 154 1.04 -7.14 -10.50
N PHE A 155 1.54 -5.97 -10.92
CA PHE A 155 0.81 -4.70 -10.84
C PHE A 155 0.31 -4.30 -12.23
N ALA A 156 -0.94 -3.83 -12.30
CA ALA A 156 -1.53 -3.31 -13.52
C ALA A 156 -1.74 -1.80 -13.44
N MET A 157 -1.52 -1.12 -14.55
CA MET A 157 -1.91 0.28 -14.74
C MET A 157 -3.44 0.40 -14.81
N LEU A 158 -3.99 1.39 -14.11
CA LEU A 158 -5.39 1.78 -14.25
C LEU A 158 -5.62 2.57 -15.55
N ASN A 159 -4.62 3.35 -15.97
CA ASN A 159 -4.66 4.18 -17.18
C ASN A 159 -5.06 3.36 -18.42
N GLY A 160 -6.16 3.73 -19.06
CA GLY A 160 -6.70 3.05 -20.24
C GLY A 160 -7.39 1.70 -19.95
N ARG A 161 -7.42 1.23 -18.71
CA ARG A 161 -8.06 -0.03 -18.32
C ARG A 161 -9.44 0.17 -17.70
N ILE A 162 -9.55 1.17 -16.82
CA ILE A 162 -10.76 1.49 -16.06
C ILE A 162 -11.13 2.96 -16.30
N GLY A 163 -12.44 3.25 -16.37
CA GLY A 163 -12.97 4.62 -16.40
C GLY A 163 -12.55 5.46 -17.61
N ILE A 164 -12.25 6.74 -17.38
CA ILE A 164 -11.97 7.75 -18.42
C ILE A 164 -10.47 7.92 -18.60
N ASN A 165 -9.99 7.68 -19.83
CA ASN A 165 -8.59 7.82 -20.21
C ASN A 165 -8.31 9.14 -20.95
N ASP A 166 -7.15 9.75 -20.69
CA ASP A 166 -6.67 10.98 -21.34
C ASP A 166 -5.15 11.17 -21.12
N PHE A 167 -4.54 12.14 -21.78
CA PHE A 167 -3.12 12.46 -21.61
C PHE A 167 -2.84 13.00 -20.21
N THR A 168 -1.77 12.50 -19.59
CA THR A 168 -1.39 12.88 -18.22
C THR A 168 -0.38 14.02 -18.18
N TYR A 169 0.30 14.29 -19.29
CA TYR A 169 1.12 15.47 -19.51
C TYR A 169 0.69 16.18 -20.80
N ILE A 170 0.49 17.50 -20.73
CA ILE A 170 0.06 18.36 -21.82
C ILE A 170 0.84 19.68 -21.75
N SER A 171 1.63 19.94 -22.78
CA SER A 171 2.41 21.17 -22.93
C SER A 171 2.25 21.73 -24.35
N PRO A 172 2.69 22.97 -24.62
CA PRO A 172 2.76 23.50 -25.98
C PRO A 172 3.62 22.65 -26.93
N GLN A 173 4.56 21.86 -26.40
CA GLN A 173 5.48 21.02 -27.17
C GLN A 173 4.90 19.64 -27.50
N GLY A 174 3.78 19.26 -26.87
CA GLY A 174 3.18 17.95 -27.07
C GLY A 174 2.50 17.41 -25.82
N ARG A 175 2.05 16.17 -25.93
CA ARG A 175 1.29 15.46 -24.91
C ARG A 175 1.78 14.02 -24.79
N SER A 176 1.72 13.47 -23.58
CA SER A 176 2.15 12.10 -23.29
C SER A 176 1.38 11.52 -22.12
N VAL A 177 1.41 10.19 -22.00
CA VAL A 177 1.02 9.48 -20.78
C VAL A 177 2.30 9.09 -20.05
N VAL A 178 2.55 9.71 -18.89
CA VAL A 178 3.75 9.50 -18.06
C VAL A 178 3.45 9.36 -16.56
N ASP A 179 2.30 9.89 -16.12
CA ASP A 179 1.75 9.64 -14.78
C ASP A 179 0.85 8.40 -14.76
N TYR A 180 1.03 7.56 -13.73
CA TYR A 180 0.31 6.31 -13.59
C TYR A 180 -0.24 6.12 -12.18
N ILE A 181 -1.35 5.40 -12.10
CA ILE A 181 -1.80 4.72 -10.89
C ILE A 181 -1.80 3.22 -11.19
N CYS A 182 -1.11 2.46 -10.35
CA CYS A 182 -0.96 1.02 -10.49
C CYS A 182 -1.39 0.32 -9.20
N VAL A 183 -2.06 -0.82 -9.36
CA VAL A 183 -2.53 -1.69 -8.28
C VAL A 183 -2.21 -3.16 -8.61
N PRO A 184 -2.08 -4.05 -7.63
CA PRO A 184 -2.00 -5.49 -7.87
C PRO A 184 -3.15 -5.98 -8.73
N TYR A 185 -2.91 -6.97 -9.60
CA TYR A 185 -3.94 -7.54 -10.47
C TYR A 185 -5.19 -7.99 -9.70
N GLU A 186 -4.98 -8.67 -8.57
CA GLU A 186 -6.04 -9.13 -7.67
C GLU A 186 -6.90 -7.99 -7.09
N GLN A 187 -6.40 -6.75 -7.13
CA GLN A 187 -7.10 -5.55 -6.63
C GLN A 187 -7.82 -4.77 -7.74
N LEU A 188 -7.69 -5.15 -9.02
CA LEU A 188 -8.35 -4.45 -10.12
C LEU A 188 -9.87 -4.38 -9.95
N GLU A 189 -10.50 -5.47 -9.51
CA GLU A 189 -11.96 -5.52 -9.30
C GLU A 189 -12.45 -4.64 -8.15
N SER A 190 -11.53 -4.23 -7.25
CA SER A 190 -11.86 -3.30 -6.18
C SER A 190 -11.92 -1.85 -6.65
N VAL A 191 -11.38 -1.52 -7.83
CA VAL A 191 -11.40 -0.16 -8.36
C VAL A 191 -12.77 0.14 -8.97
N LEU A 192 -13.46 1.11 -8.38
CA LEU A 192 -14.82 1.51 -8.77
C LEU A 192 -14.83 2.49 -9.93
N ASP A 193 -13.87 3.41 -9.94
CA ASP A 193 -13.77 4.46 -10.95
C ASP A 193 -12.32 4.92 -11.10
N PHE A 194 -11.96 5.41 -12.28
CA PHE A 194 -10.68 6.02 -12.59
C PHE A 194 -10.89 7.13 -13.61
N LYS A 195 -10.28 8.30 -13.37
CA LYS A 195 -10.43 9.48 -14.22
C LYS A 195 -9.12 10.25 -14.31
N ILE A 196 -8.88 10.75 -15.52
CA ILE A 196 -7.84 11.73 -15.81
C ILE A 196 -8.53 13.07 -16.08
N MET A 197 -8.20 14.08 -15.29
CA MET A 197 -8.77 15.43 -15.38
C MET A 197 -7.69 16.41 -15.81
N ARG A 198 -7.85 17.01 -16.99
CA ARG A 198 -6.92 18.04 -17.46
C ARG A 198 -6.97 19.24 -16.53
N MET A 199 -5.83 19.87 -16.29
CA MET A 199 -5.79 21.07 -15.46
C MET A 199 -6.63 22.21 -16.01
N SER A 200 -6.75 22.33 -17.34
CA SER A 200 -7.68 23.27 -17.98
C SER A 200 -9.12 23.09 -17.51
N ASP A 201 -9.58 21.84 -17.41
CA ASP A 201 -10.97 21.50 -17.10
C ASP A 201 -11.26 21.72 -15.61
N VAL A 202 -10.27 21.42 -14.76
CA VAL A 202 -10.31 21.71 -13.32
C VAL A 202 -10.38 23.21 -13.08
N ILE A 203 -9.52 23.99 -13.72
CA ILE A 203 -9.46 25.45 -13.60
C ILE A 203 -10.78 26.09 -14.05
N ASN A 204 -11.32 25.64 -15.19
CA ASN A 204 -12.60 26.10 -15.71
C ASN A 204 -13.75 25.79 -14.73
N THR A 205 -13.76 24.59 -14.16
CA THR A 205 -14.77 24.14 -13.19
C THR A 205 -14.71 24.96 -11.88
N LEU A 206 -13.50 25.30 -11.43
CA LEU A 206 -13.29 26.11 -10.22
C LEU A 206 -13.44 27.63 -10.49
N ASN A 207 -13.64 28.04 -11.74
CA ASN A 207 -13.67 29.44 -12.17
C ASN A 207 -12.46 30.23 -11.63
N TYR A 208 -11.29 29.61 -11.71
CA TYR A 208 -10.02 30.16 -11.24
C TYR A 208 -9.16 30.58 -12.43
N ASN A 209 -8.29 31.59 -12.28
CA ASN A 209 -7.38 32.02 -13.34
C ASN A 209 -5.94 32.08 -12.80
N PRO A 210 -5.17 30.98 -12.87
CA PRO A 210 -3.78 30.98 -12.44
C PRO A 210 -2.88 31.72 -13.43
N GLU A 211 -1.73 32.21 -12.94
CA GLU A 211 -0.67 32.78 -13.79
C GLU A 211 -0.07 31.74 -14.75
N SER A 212 -0.09 30.47 -14.37
CA SER A 212 0.37 29.34 -15.18
C SER A 212 -0.47 28.09 -14.90
N ILE A 213 -0.87 27.40 -15.96
CA ILE A 213 -1.56 26.11 -15.87
C ILE A 213 -0.48 25.01 -15.71
N PRO A 214 -0.59 24.12 -14.71
CA PRO A 214 0.30 22.97 -14.63
C PRO A 214 0.14 22.09 -15.87
N ASP A 215 1.25 21.55 -16.34
CA ASP A 215 1.36 20.70 -17.52
C ASP A 215 0.92 19.26 -17.26
N HIS A 216 0.90 18.80 -16.01
CA HIS A 216 0.38 17.48 -15.65
C HIS A 216 -1.11 17.53 -15.26
N SER A 217 -1.88 16.57 -15.77
CA SER A 217 -3.28 16.31 -15.42
C SER A 217 -3.40 15.67 -14.03
N LEU A 218 -4.58 15.79 -13.41
CA LEU A 218 -4.90 15.08 -12.17
C LEU A 218 -5.42 13.68 -12.48
N LEU A 219 -4.86 12.68 -11.81
CA LEU A 219 -5.36 11.32 -11.82
C LEU A 219 -6.15 11.09 -10.53
N SER A 220 -7.37 10.59 -10.63
CA SER A 220 -8.21 10.23 -9.51
C SER A 220 -8.78 8.83 -9.69
N TYR A 221 -8.90 8.09 -8.60
CA TYR A 221 -9.53 6.78 -8.60
C TYR A 221 -10.32 6.58 -7.31
N ASP A 222 -11.36 5.79 -7.41
CA ASP A 222 -12.17 5.35 -6.28
C ASP A 222 -11.94 3.85 -6.09
N ILE A 223 -11.73 3.45 -4.85
CA ILE A 223 -11.55 2.05 -4.49
C ILE A 223 -12.65 1.62 -3.52
N LYS A 224 -13.19 0.44 -3.75
CA LYS A 224 -14.15 -0.21 -2.87
C LYS A 224 -13.45 -0.57 -1.58
N TYR A 225 -13.79 0.17 -0.55
CA TYR A 225 -13.30 -0.07 0.78
C TYR A 225 -14.15 -1.16 1.45
N PRO A 226 -13.56 -2.27 1.94
CA PRO A 226 -14.32 -3.41 2.48
C PRO A 226 -15.00 -3.15 3.83
N VAL A 227 -14.90 -1.92 4.38
CA VAL A 227 -15.45 -1.58 5.70
C VAL A 227 -16.21 -0.26 5.59
N ASN A 228 -17.39 -0.10 6.17
CA ASN A 228 -18.10 1.17 6.06
C ASN A 228 -17.57 2.17 7.11
N VAL A 229 -16.74 3.15 6.71
CA VAL A 229 -16.07 4.10 7.65
C VAL A 229 -17.11 4.89 8.48
N ASP A 230 -18.26 5.20 7.88
CA ASP A 230 -19.32 5.97 8.52
C ASP A 230 -20.14 5.13 9.52
N GLU A 231 -20.34 3.83 9.27
CA GLU A 231 -21.04 2.95 10.22
C GLU A 231 -20.16 2.56 11.42
N MET A 232 -18.83 2.45 11.25
CA MET A 232 -17.91 2.18 12.36
C MET A 232 -17.95 3.28 13.43
N SER A 233 -18.08 4.54 13.02
CA SER A 233 -18.20 5.69 13.93
C SER A 233 -19.39 5.54 14.89
N ASN A 234 -20.49 4.96 14.40
CA ASN A 234 -21.72 4.76 15.16
C ASN A 234 -21.78 3.41 15.90
N HIS A 235 -21.17 2.35 15.35
CA HIS A 235 -21.14 1.04 16.01
C HIS A 235 -20.13 0.98 17.18
N TYR A 236 -18.94 1.61 17.05
CA TYR A 236 -17.91 1.58 18.09
C TYR A 236 -18.07 2.65 19.18
N ALA A 237 -19.01 3.58 19.04
CA ALA A 237 -19.45 4.39 20.18
C ALA A 237 -20.09 3.51 21.28
N ASN A 238 -20.57 2.30 20.92
CA ASN A 238 -21.26 1.39 21.84
C ASN A 238 -20.50 0.09 22.17
N GLU A 239 -19.43 -0.26 21.45
CA GLU A 239 -18.62 -1.44 21.78
C GLU A 239 -17.29 -1.07 22.44
N VAL A 240 -17.27 -1.21 23.77
CA VAL A 240 -16.04 -1.19 24.55
C VAL A 240 -15.15 -2.36 24.08
N LYS A 241 -14.07 -2.09 23.33
CA LYS A 241 -13.04 -3.11 23.03
C LYS A 241 -12.41 -3.59 24.34
N ILE A 242 -12.91 -4.69 24.87
CA ILE A 242 -12.39 -5.35 26.06
C ILE A 242 -11.04 -5.97 25.70
N LYS A 243 -9.94 -5.32 26.10
CA LYS A 243 -8.61 -5.92 25.97
C LYS A 243 -8.46 -7.05 27.00
N ARG A 244 -7.99 -8.22 26.56
CA ARG A 244 -7.73 -9.41 27.40
C ARG A 244 -6.23 -9.56 27.64
N ASN A 245 -5.84 -10.10 28.80
CA ASN A 245 -4.43 -10.26 29.15
C ASN A 245 -3.85 -11.60 28.65
N ALA A 246 -3.36 -11.59 27.40
CA ALA A 246 -2.69 -12.74 26.78
C ALA A 246 -1.35 -13.14 27.44
N ARG A 247 -0.88 -12.44 28.49
CA ARG A 247 0.27 -12.86 29.31
C ARG A 247 -0.12 -13.76 30.49
N LYS A 248 -1.41 -13.99 30.69
CA LYS A 248 -1.98 -14.85 31.74
C LYS A 248 -2.91 -15.87 31.10
N ILE A 249 -2.36 -16.68 30.21
CA ILE A 249 -3.07 -17.80 29.61
C ILE A 249 -3.14 -18.90 30.68
N PRO A 250 -4.33 -19.39 31.04
CA PRO A 250 -4.46 -20.52 31.96
C PRO A 250 -3.78 -21.77 31.41
N ASP A 251 -3.24 -22.61 32.30
CA ASP A 251 -2.58 -23.85 31.90
C ASP A 251 -3.54 -24.83 31.22
N ASP A 252 -4.86 -24.68 31.40
CA ASP A 252 -5.91 -25.49 30.77
C ASP A 252 -6.51 -24.86 29.50
N PHE A 253 -5.92 -23.79 28.98
CA PHE A 253 -6.38 -23.10 27.77
C PHE A 253 -6.28 -24.00 26.55
N LEU A 254 -7.41 -24.26 25.87
CA LEU A 254 -7.52 -25.24 24.77
C LEU A 254 -7.25 -26.70 25.15
N ILE A 255 -7.15 -27.02 26.45
CA ILE A 255 -6.84 -28.38 26.93
C ILE A 255 -8.10 -29.15 27.36
N SER A 256 -9.25 -28.49 27.51
CA SER A 256 -10.48 -29.20 27.86
C SER A 256 -10.86 -30.22 26.79
N ASP A 257 -11.36 -31.39 27.21
CA ASP A 257 -11.71 -32.47 26.28
C ASP A 257 -12.72 -32.01 25.22
N GLU A 258 -13.64 -31.12 25.58
CA GLU A 258 -14.60 -30.53 24.67
C GLU A 258 -13.94 -29.65 23.60
N VAL A 259 -13.01 -28.77 23.99
CA VAL A 259 -12.32 -27.88 23.05
C VAL A 259 -11.35 -28.67 22.18
N ARG A 260 -10.66 -29.66 22.75
CA ARG A 260 -9.79 -30.56 22.01
C ARG A 260 -10.55 -31.32 20.92
N HIS A 261 -11.75 -31.81 21.19
CA HIS A 261 -12.59 -32.44 20.16
C HIS A 261 -12.98 -31.44 19.05
N LYS A 262 -13.36 -30.21 19.42
CA LYS A 262 -13.71 -29.16 18.43
C LYS A 262 -12.51 -28.73 17.58
N VAL A 263 -11.30 -28.68 18.17
CA VAL A 263 -10.07 -28.39 17.43
C VAL A 263 -9.73 -29.53 16.46
N LEU A 264 -9.84 -30.78 16.90
CA LEU A 264 -9.59 -31.94 16.04
C LEU A 264 -10.59 -32.02 14.87
N ASP A 265 -11.87 -31.78 15.13
CA ASP A 265 -12.91 -31.71 14.09
C ASP A 265 -12.63 -30.58 13.08
N ALA A 266 -12.19 -29.41 13.55
CA ALA A 266 -11.79 -28.31 12.67
C ALA A 266 -10.56 -28.66 11.81
N ILE A 267 -9.56 -29.34 12.38
CA ILE A 267 -8.39 -29.81 11.63
C ILE A 267 -8.81 -30.82 10.55
N GLU A 268 -9.63 -31.81 10.89
CA GLU A 268 -10.11 -32.83 9.94
C GLU A 268 -10.89 -32.20 8.79
N LYS A 269 -11.75 -31.21 9.09
CA LYS A 269 -12.46 -30.43 8.06
C LYS A 269 -11.52 -29.65 7.14
N ILE A 270 -10.50 -29.00 7.71
CA ILE A 270 -9.49 -28.26 6.92
C ILE A 270 -8.74 -29.22 6.01
N GLU A 271 -8.25 -30.34 6.54
CA GLU A 271 -7.52 -31.36 5.77
C GLU A 271 -8.37 -31.95 4.65
N HIS A 272 -9.65 -32.25 4.94
CA HIS A 272 -10.59 -32.76 3.95
C HIS A 272 -10.93 -31.71 2.87
N SER A 273 -11.10 -30.43 3.23
CA SER A 273 -11.33 -29.35 2.28
C SER A 273 -10.11 -29.07 1.38
N VAL A 274 -8.89 -29.17 1.93
CA VAL A 274 -7.64 -29.07 1.16
C VAL A 274 -7.50 -30.24 0.20
N TYR A 275 -7.84 -31.46 0.63
CA TYR A 275 -7.80 -32.65 -0.22
C TYR A 275 -8.76 -32.57 -1.42
N LEU A 276 -9.91 -31.91 -1.25
CA LEU A 276 -10.93 -31.75 -2.28
C LEU A 276 -10.79 -30.48 -3.13
N ASP A 277 -9.71 -29.70 -2.94
CA ASP A 277 -9.47 -28.43 -3.62
C ASP A 277 -10.64 -27.42 -3.43
N GLN A 278 -11.26 -27.45 -2.25
CA GLN A 278 -12.38 -26.59 -1.87
C GLN A 278 -11.90 -25.41 -1.02
N ASN A 279 -12.68 -24.33 -1.04
CA ASN A 279 -12.38 -23.11 -0.28
C ASN A 279 -12.31 -23.39 1.24
N VAL A 280 -11.10 -23.29 1.79
CA VAL A 280 -10.76 -23.57 3.20
C VAL A 280 -11.28 -22.47 4.16
N GLN A 281 -11.72 -21.32 3.63
CA GLN A 281 -12.07 -20.14 4.43
C GLN A 281 -13.14 -20.42 5.49
N ASN A 282 -14.16 -21.23 5.18
CA ASN A 282 -15.23 -21.54 6.13
C ASN A 282 -14.74 -22.32 7.35
N ALA A 283 -13.87 -23.32 7.13
CA ALA A 283 -13.31 -24.12 8.21
C ALA A 283 -12.33 -23.30 9.07
N TYR A 284 -11.59 -22.40 8.43
CA TYR A 284 -10.73 -21.44 9.13
C TYR A 284 -11.54 -20.46 10.01
N ASP A 285 -12.65 -19.93 9.50
CA ASP A 285 -13.53 -19.03 10.24
C ASP A 285 -14.18 -19.72 11.45
N GLU A 286 -14.58 -21.00 11.32
CA GLU A 286 -15.07 -21.81 12.44
C GLU A 286 -14.00 -22.00 13.52
N PHE A 287 -12.78 -22.33 13.11
CA PHE A 287 -11.65 -22.45 14.03
C PHE A 287 -11.37 -21.12 14.74
N HIS A 288 -11.37 -20.01 14.02
CA HIS A 288 -11.13 -18.68 14.59
C HIS A 288 -12.19 -18.32 15.64
N LYS A 289 -13.48 -18.60 15.39
CA LYS A 289 -14.56 -18.40 16.36
C LYS A 289 -14.38 -19.24 17.62
N LEU A 290 -13.92 -20.48 17.49
CA LEU A 290 -13.62 -21.36 18.63
C LEU A 290 -12.55 -20.73 19.54
N ILE A 291 -11.46 -20.24 18.95
CA ILE A 291 -10.37 -19.60 19.68
C ILE A 291 -10.85 -18.32 20.37
N ILE A 292 -11.61 -17.47 19.68
CA ILE A 292 -12.17 -16.24 20.25
C ILE A 292 -13.05 -16.57 21.45
N ASN A 293 -13.94 -17.55 21.34
CA ASN A 293 -14.82 -17.94 22.43
C ASN A 293 -14.04 -18.48 23.65
N GLU A 294 -13.00 -19.29 23.43
CA GLU A 294 -12.12 -19.74 24.51
C GLU A 294 -11.36 -18.57 25.17
N MET A 295 -10.92 -17.59 24.37
CA MET A 295 -10.29 -16.38 24.89
C MET A 295 -11.28 -15.54 25.72
N GLU A 296 -12.54 -15.47 25.31
CA GLU A 296 -13.59 -14.73 26.01
C GLU A 296 -14.00 -15.36 27.33
N THR A 297 -14.00 -16.69 27.42
CA THR A 297 -14.36 -17.41 28.63
C THR A 297 -13.21 -17.47 29.63
N LYS A 298 -11.97 -17.68 29.16
CA LYS A 298 -10.84 -18.03 30.05
C LYS A 298 -9.84 -16.91 30.30
N LEU A 299 -9.67 -15.94 29.41
CA LEU A 299 -8.66 -14.89 29.63
C LEU A 299 -9.17 -13.77 30.53
N PRO A 300 -8.41 -13.36 31.56
CA PRO A 300 -8.82 -12.25 32.41
C PRO A 300 -8.79 -10.93 31.64
N LEU A 301 -9.71 -10.02 31.99
CA LEU A 301 -9.74 -8.67 31.45
C LEU A 301 -8.47 -7.91 31.83
N LEU A 302 -7.97 -7.12 30.90
CA LEU A 302 -6.83 -6.25 31.14
C LEU A 302 -7.32 -5.07 31.99
N GLN A 303 -7.06 -5.12 33.30
CA GLN A 303 -7.38 -4.02 34.20
C GLN A 303 -6.71 -2.74 33.66
N GLN A 304 -7.52 -1.72 33.40
CA GLN A 304 -7.02 -0.40 33.02
C GLN A 304 -6.24 0.17 34.20
N LYS A 305 -4.90 0.03 34.17
CA LYS A 305 -4.06 0.77 35.09
C LYS A 305 -4.18 2.25 34.73
N HIS A 306 -4.59 3.08 35.68
CA HIS A 306 -4.40 4.53 35.60
C HIS A 306 -2.94 4.80 35.23
N LEU A 307 -2.72 5.36 34.04
CA LEU A 307 -1.40 5.62 33.49
C LEU A 307 -0.74 6.76 34.27
N ASN A 308 -0.06 6.44 35.37
CA ASN A 308 1.01 7.29 35.87
C ASN A 308 2.14 7.26 34.83
N LYS A 309 2.43 8.43 34.25
CA LYS A 309 3.53 8.68 33.30
C LYS A 309 4.85 8.15 33.87
N ARG A 310 5.21 6.90 33.55
CA ARG A 310 6.57 6.40 33.69
C ARG A 310 7.28 6.54 32.36
N SER A 311 8.44 7.18 32.41
CA SER A 311 9.37 7.36 31.30
C SER A 311 9.56 6.07 30.51
N LYS A 312 9.48 6.18 29.18
CA LYS A 312 9.72 5.08 28.24
C LYS A 312 11.10 4.47 28.49
N SER A 313 11.11 3.28 29.09
CA SER A 313 12.26 2.37 28.99
C SER A 313 12.39 1.99 27.52
N PHE A 314 13.56 2.22 26.93
CA PHE A 314 13.88 1.75 25.59
C PHE A 314 13.62 0.25 25.51
N TYR A 315 12.65 -0.14 24.69
CA TYR A 315 12.32 -1.53 24.42
C TYR A 315 13.44 -2.10 23.55
N LYS A 316 14.15 -3.13 24.02
CA LYS A 316 15.09 -3.87 23.16
C LYS A 316 14.27 -4.57 22.06
N PRO A 317 14.74 -4.56 20.80
CA PRO A 317 14.06 -5.26 19.72
C PRO A 317 13.90 -6.75 20.05
N TYR A 318 12.78 -7.33 19.62
CA TYR A 318 12.46 -8.75 19.81
C TYR A 318 13.50 -9.66 19.14
N TRP A 319 14.17 -9.14 18.10
CA TRP A 319 15.30 -9.77 17.42
C TRP A 319 16.60 -9.48 18.17
N ASN A 320 17.12 -10.50 18.85
CA ASN A 320 18.38 -10.41 19.59
C ASN A 320 19.47 -11.25 18.89
N GLN A 321 20.72 -11.09 19.34
CA GLN A 321 21.85 -11.84 18.79
C GLN A 321 21.65 -13.36 18.87
N THR A 322 20.92 -13.87 19.86
CA THR A 322 20.61 -15.30 19.97
C THR A 322 19.74 -15.78 18.81
N LEU A 323 18.68 -15.02 18.46
CA LEU A 323 17.81 -15.33 17.32
C LEU A 323 18.53 -15.16 15.98
N GLN A 324 19.40 -14.15 15.85
CA GLN A 324 20.23 -13.99 14.65
C GLN A 324 21.17 -15.20 14.45
N THR A 325 21.77 -15.70 15.53
CA THR A 325 22.65 -16.88 15.47
C THR A 325 21.86 -18.14 15.09
N GLN A 326 20.66 -18.34 15.65
CA GLN A 326 19.80 -19.48 15.29
C GLN A 326 19.38 -19.44 13.82
N TRP A 327 18.96 -18.27 13.33
CA TRP A 327 18.61 -18.08 11.92
C TRP A 327 19.77 -18.45 10.97
N ASN A 328 20.98 -18.00 11.30
CA ASN A 328 22.16 -18.28 10.49
C ASN A 328 22.56 -19.77 10.51
N LEU A 329 22.29 -20.49 11.59
CA LEU A 329 22.53 -21.95 11.67
C LEU A 329 21.53 -22.71 10.80
N SER A 330 20.23 -22.41 10.91
CA SER A 330 19.19 -23.04 10.09
C SER A 330 19.34 -22.74 8.60
N SER A 331 19.85 -21.55 8.26
CA SER A 331 20.11 -21.15 6.87
C SER A 331 21.31 -21.89 6.25
N LYS A 332 22.25 -22.41 7.06
CA LYS A 332 23.37 -23.22 6.57
C LYS A 332 22.96 -24.67 6.32
N GLU A 333 22.07 -25.23 7.15
CA GLU A 333 21.55 -26.58 6.98
C GLU A 333 20.67 -26.71 5.71
N MET A 334 20.00 -25.64 5.29
CA MET A 334 19.22 -25.62 4.04
C MET A 334 20.03 -25.47 2.75
N VAL A 335 21.35 -25.22 2.83
CA VAL A 335 22.24 -25.13 1.66
C VAL A 335 23.03 -26.43 1.45
N GLU A 336 22.97 -27.37 2.40
CA GLU A 336 23.62 -28.69 2.32
C GLU A 336 22.65 -29.86 2.05
N ILE A 337 21.42 -29.57 1.60
CA ILE A 337 20.46 -30.51 0.99
C ILE A 337 20.25 -30.09 -0.46
#